data_AF-A0A915YPP5-F1
#
_entry.id   AF-A0A915YPP5-F1
#
_cell.length_a   1.000
_cell.length_b   1.000
_cell.length_c   1.000
_cell.angle_alpha   90.00
_cell.angle_beta   90.00
_cell.angle_gamma   90.00
#
_symmetry.space_group_name_H-M   'P 1'
#
loop_
_entity.id
_entity.type
_entity.pdbx_description
1 polymer ?
#
loop_
_entity_poly.entity_id
_entity_poly.type
_entity_poly.pdbx_seq_one_letter_code
_entity_poly.pdbx_strand_id
1 'polypeptide(L)'
;MCGIDCTNRKITNTRRKTLVQGLQKLGFSRDSMKLATRHKNVESLDSYELLREQEQIGMINNLVNILKENKRNLMLIHLILITIIR
;
A
#
# COMPACT_ATOMS: atom_id res chain seq x y z
N MET A 1 -34.33 23.50 -9.70
CA MET A 1 -33.56 22.48 -8.94
C MET A 1 -32.25 23.13 -8.50
N CYS A 2 -32.05 23.37 -7.20
CA CYS A 2 -30.77 23.87 -6.68
C CYS A 2 -29.86 22.66 -6.43
N GLY A 3 -29.19 22.20 -7.49
CA GLY A 3 -28.21 21.12 -7.40
C GLY A 3 -26.84 21.70 -7.04
N ILE A 4 -26.13 21.07 -6.10
CA ILE A 4 -24.73 21.41 -5.85
C ILE A 4 -23.91 20.86 -7.01
N ASP A 5 -23.38 21.75 -7.85
CA ASP A 5 -22.45 21.37 -8.90
C ASP A 5 -21.14 20.86 -8.30
N CYS A 6 -20.94 19.56 -8.40
CA CYS A 6 -19.75 18.88 -7.90
C CYS A 6 -18.69 18.67 -9.00
N THR A 7 -18.97 19.08 -10.25
CA THR A 7 -18.07 18.82 -11.39
C THR A 7 -16.73 19.54 -11.26
N ASN A 8 -16.65 20.67 -10.58
CA ASN A 8 -15.39 21.41 -10.38
C ASN A 8 -14.80 21.29 -8.97
N ARG A 9 -15.35 20.41 -8.13
CA ARG A 9 -14.86 20.27 -6.76
C ARG A 9 -13.47 19.62 -6.74
N LYS A 10 -12.52 20.28 -6.08
CA LYS A 10 -11.16 19.75 -5.87
C LYS A 10 -11.21 18.43 -5.10
N ILE A 11 -10.66 17.37 -5.69
CA ILE A 11 -10.41 16.11 -4.98
C ILE A 11 -9.12 16.28 -4.20
N THR A 12 -9.19 16.16 -2.87
CA THR A 12 -8.00 16.21 -1.99
C THR A 12 -7.17 14.94 -2.15
N ASN A 13 -5.86 15.01 -1.87
CA ASN A 13 -4.95 13.87 -2.06
C ASN A 13 -5.41 12.60 -1.33
N THR A 14 -5.86 12.72 -0.09
CA THR A 14 -6.38 11.59 0.70
C THR A 14 -7.59 10.93 0.03
N ARG A 15 -8.54 11.73 -0.46
CA ARG A 15 -9.72 11.23 -1.18
C ARG A 15 -9.35 10.62 -2.53
N ARG A 16 -8.36 11.20 -3.22
CA ARG A 16 -7.85 10.69 -4.50
C ARG A 16 -7.26 9.29 -4.34
N LYS A 17 -6.46 9.07 -3.28
CA LYS A 17 -5.92 7.74 -2.95
C LYS A 17 -7.02 6.72 -2.72
N THR A 18 -7.96 7.03 -1.83
CA THR A 18 -9.08 6.12 -1.53
C THR A 18 -9.88 5.77 -2.78
N LEU A 19 -10.11 6.75 -3.66
CA LEU A 19 -10.86 6.53 -4.90
C LEU A 19 -10.10 5.63 -5.88
N VAL A 20 -8.80 5.88 -6.14
CA VAL A 20 -7.98 5.04 -7.01
C VAL A 20 -8.00 3.58 -6.52
N GLN A 21 -7.74 3.37 -5.23
CA GLN A 21 -7.68 2.03 -4.65
C GLN A 21 -9.03 1.31 -4.64
N GLY A 22 -10.13 2.05 -4.41
CA GLY A 22 -11.48 1.50 -4.52
C GLY A 22 -11.81 1.05 -5.94
N LEU A 23 -11.51 1.87 -6.95
CA LEU A 23 -11.71 1.53 -8.36
C LEU A 23 -10.84 0.35 -8.80
N GLN A 24 -9.59 0.30 -8.34
CA GLN A 24 -8.68 -0.81 -8.60
C GLN A 24 -9.24 -2.13 -8.06
N LYS A 25 -9.76 -2.14 -6.83
CA LYS A 25 -10.41 -3.32 -6.23
C LYS A 25 -11.66 -3.76 -6.97
N LEU A 26 -12.37 -2.83 -7.59
CA LEU A 26 -13.54 -3.11 -8.44
C LEU A 26 -13.15 -3.58 -9.85
N GLY A 27 -11.85 -3.68 -10.17
CA GLY A 27 -11.36 -4.19 -11.45
C GLY A 27 -11.42 -3.18 -12.60
N PHE A 28 -11.53 -1.87 -12.31
CA PHE A 28 -11.50 -0.85 -13.36
C PHE A 28 -10.12 -0.80 -14.04
N SER A 29 -10.13 -0.57 -15.36
CA SER A 29 -8.90 -0.35 -16.11
C SER A 29 -8.19 0.92 -15.64
N ARG A 30 -6.87 0.98 -15.83
CA ARG A 30 -6.07 2.16 -15.50
C ARG A 30 -6.52 3.41 -16.24
N ASP A 31 -6.97 3.29 -17.49
CA ASP A 31 -7.53 4.42 -18.23
C ASP A 31 -8.85 4.93 -17.64
N SER A 32 -9.74 4.03 -17.25
CA SER A 32 -10.99 4.41 -16.58
C SER A 32 -10.72 5.06 -15.22
N MET A 33 -9.76 4.52 -14.46
CA MET A 33 -9.34 5.11 -13.19
C MET A 33 -8.76 6.51 -13.38
N LYS A 34 -7.88 6.72 -14.36
CA LYS A 34 -7.30 8.03 -14.72
C LYS A 34 -8.39 9.07 -14.96
N LEU A 35 -9.39 8.73 -15.76
CA LEU A 35 -10.52 9.62 -16.07
C LEU A 35 -11.34 9.95 -14.82
N ALA A 36 -11.72 8.94 -14.03
CA ALA A 36 -12.54 9.12 -12.82
C ALA A 36 -11.83 9.96 -11.73
N THR A 37 -10.51 9.83 -11.64
CA THR A 37 -9.69 10.46 -10.60
C THR A 37 -9.00 11.74 -11.06
N ARG A 38 -9.17 12.10 -12.34
CA ARG A 38 -8.64 13.30 -13.00
C ARG A 38 -7.12 13.39 -12.97
N HIS A 39 -6.47 12.25 -13.15
CA HIS A 39 -5.03 12.20 -13.35
C HIS A 39 -4.68 12.64 -14.77
N LYS A 40 -3.55 13.35 -14.93
CA LYS A 40 -3.09 13.84 -16.24
C LYS A 40 -2.64 12.69 -17.13
N ASN A 41 -2.06 11.66 -16.54
CA ASN A 41 -1.50 10.50 -17.25
C ASN A 41 -1.69 9.22 -16.42
N VAL A 42 -1.50 8.07 -17.04
CA VAL A 42 -1.75 6.76 -16.41
C VAL A 42 -0.67 6.45 -15.36
N GLU A 43 0.55 6.89 -15.58
CA GLU A 43 1.73 6.65 -14.72
C GLU A 43 1.56 7.34 -13.36
N SER A 44 0.87 8.47 -13.31
CA SER A 44 0.61 9.15 -12.03
C SER A 44 -0.26 8.33 -11.06
N LEU A 45 -0.94 7.28 -11.52
CA LEU A 45 -1.68 6.34 -10.67
C LEU A 45 -0.77 5.48 -9.79
N ASP A 46 0.49 5.25 -10.19
CA ASP A 46 1.41 4.31 -9.52
C ASP A 46 1.61 4.65 -8.05
N SER A 47 1.64 5.94 -7.71
CA SER A 47 1.77 6.42 -6.32
C SER A 47 0.55 6.15 -5.43
N TYR A 48 -0.59 5.78 -6.02
CA TYR A 48 -1.86 5.56 -5.34
C TYR A 48 -2.32 4.10 -5.37
N GLU A 49 -1.89 3.33 -6.37
CA GLU A 49 -2.29 1.93 -6.53
C GLU A 49 -1.83 1.06 -5.34
N LEU A 50 -2.66 0.07 -5.03
CA LEU A 50 -2.27 -1.02 -4.16
C LEU A 50 -1.33 -1.95 -4.94
N LEU A 51 -0.27 -2.41 -4.26
CA LEU A 51 0.51 -3.56 -4.71
C LEU A 51 -0.44 -4.73 -4.95
N ARG A 52 -0.16 -5.54 -5.97
CA ARG A 52 -0.94 -6.75 -6.23
C ARG A 52 -0.84 -7.67 -5.01
N GLU A 53 -1.91 -8.37 -4.66
CA GLU A 53 -1.92 -9.28 -3.51
C GLU A 53 -0.73 -10.24 -3.52
N GLN A 54 -0.38 -10.77 -4.69
CA GLN A 54 0.78 -11.65 -4.86
C GLN A 54 2.12 -11.00 -4.49
N GLU A 55 2.28 -9.71 -4.76
CA GLU A 55 3.49 -8.95 -4.40
C GLU A 55 3.54 -8.70 -2.89
N GLN A 56 2.40 -8.40 -2.27
CA GLN A 56 2.28 -8.24 -0.83
C GLN A 56 2.59 -9.55 -0.09
N ILE A 57 2.03 -10.67 -0.56
CA ILE A 57 2.31 -12.01 -0.03
C ILE A 57 3.80 -12.34 -0.16
N GLY A 58 4.40 -12.05 -1.32
CA GLY A 58 5.84 -12.23 -1.55
C GLY A 58 6.70 -11.43 -0.57
N MET A 59 6.37 -10.17 -0.33
CA MET A 59 7.07 -9.31 0.64
C MET A 59 6.95 -9.83 2.07
N ILE A 60 5.75 -10.25 2.49
CA ILE A 60 5.52 -10.82 3.83
C ILE A 60 6.33 -12.12 4.00
N ASN A 61 6.31 -13.00 3.01
CA ASN A 61 7.08 -14.25 3.06
C ASN A 61 8.59 -13.98 3.13
N ASN A 62 9.09 -13.00 2.39
CA ASN A 62 10.48 -12.59 2.46
C ASN A 62 10.85 -12.07 3.87
N LEU A 63 9.99 -11.23 4.46
CA LEU A 63 10.17 -10.75 5.83
C LEU A 63 10.20 -11.89 6.85
N VAL A 64 9.26 -12.83 6.73
CA VAL A 64 9.19 -14.03 7.60
C VAL A 64 10.46 -14.86 7.48
N ASN A 65 11.00 -15.04 6.27
CA ASN A 65 12.25 -15.76 6.06
C ASN A 65 13.44 -15.04 6.70
N ILE A 66 13.56 -13.72 6.52
CA ILE A 66 14.61 -12.92 7.16
C ILE A 66 14.55 -13.05 8.69
N LEU A 67 13.35 -13.03 9.28
CA LEU A 67 13.16 -13.21 10.72
C LEU A 67 13.53 -14.62 11.19
N LYS A 68 13.23 -15.65 10.39
CA LYS A 68 13.60 -17.04 10.68
C LYS A 68 15.11 -17.27 10.59
N GLU A 69 15.78 -16.71 9.60
CA GLU A 69 17.24 -16.78 9.47
C GLU A 69 17.94 -16.05 10.62
N ASN A 70 17.36 -14.97 11.13
CA ASN A 70 17.86 -14.23 12.29
C ASN A 70 17.54 -14.86 13.66
N LYS A 71 16.87 -16.02 13.71
CA LYS A 71 16.53 -16.72 14.96
C LYS A 71 17.77 -17.10 15.78
N ARG A 72 18.92 -17.30 15.11
CA ARG A 72 20.23 -17.52 15.74
C ARG A 72 20.70 -16.30 16.54
N ASN A 73 20.48 -15.09 16.04
CA ASN A 73 20.85 -13.84 16.72
C ASN A 73 19.94 -13.55 17.92
N LEU A 74 18.65 -13.89 17.83
CA LEU A 74 17.70 -13.77 18.95
C LEU A 74 18.07 -14.71 20.11
N MET A 75 18.48 -15.95 19.83
CA MET A 75 19.01 -16.85 20.87
C MET A 75 20.33 -16.35 21.46
N LEU A 76 21.23 -15.79 20.64
CA LEU A 76 22.52 -15.25 21.10
C LEU A 76 22.32 -14.02 22.00
N ILE A 77 21.41 -13.12 21.63
CA ILE A 77 21.02 -11.96 22.45
C ILE A 77 20.38 -12.41 23.76
N HIS A 78 19.50 -13.41 23.75
CA HIS A 78 18.91 -13.97 24.96
C HIS A 78 19.97 -14.61 25.86
N LEU A 79 20.90 -15.39 25.29
CA LEU A 79 21.99 -16.00 26.03
C LEU A 79 22.88 -14.93 26.68
N ILE A 80 23.32 -13.92 25.91
CA ILE A 80 24.12 -12.79 26.42
C ILE A 80 23.39 -12.03 27.54
N LEU A 81 22.09 -11.77 27.41
CA LEU A 81 21.29 -11.12 28.46
C LEU A 81 21.24 -11.96 29.74
N ILE A 82 21.08 -13.29 29.65
CA ILE A 82 21.12 -14.18 30.81
C ILE A 82 22.50 -14.18 31.46
N THR A 83 23.58 -14.12 30.68
CA THR A 83 24.95 -14.10 31.22
C THR A 83 25.35 -12.77 31.86
N ILE A 84 24.79 -11.64 31.40
CA ILE A 84 25.09 -10.30 31.95
C ILE A 84 24.26 -9.97 33.20
N ILE A 85 23.08 -10.58 33.35
CA ILE A 85 22.16 -10.35 34.49
C ILE A 85 22.44 -11.31 35.68
N ARG A 86 23.32 -12.30 35.51
CA ARG A 86 23.85 -13.13 36.62
C ARG A 86 25.12 -12.55 37.20
#